data_AF-A0A7X7T604-F1
#
_entry.id   AF-A0A7X7T604-F1
#
_cell.length_a   1.000
_cell.length_b   1.000
_cell.length_c   1.000
_cell.angle_alpha   90.00
_cell.angle_beta   90.00
_cell.angle_gamma   90.00
#
_symmetry.space_group_name_H-M   'P 1'
#
loop_
_entity.id
_entity.type
_entity.pdbx_description
1 polymer ?
#
loop_
_entity_poly.entity_id
_entity_poly.type
_entity_poly.pdbx_seq_one_letter_code
_entity_poly.pdbx_strand_id
1 'polypeptide(L)' 'TRPDLKVGICGEHGGDPASVEFCHRVGMNYVSCSPFRIPVARLAAARAQLSTPRA' A
#
# COMPACT_ATOMS: atom_id res chain seq x y z
N THR A 1 -13.67 16.25 -11.42
CA THR A 1 -12.90 15.18 -10.75
C THR A 1 -12.93 15.41 -9.24
N ARG A 2 -12.53 14.42 -8.41
CA ARG A 2 -12.40 14.57 -6.95
C ARG A 2 -10.93 14.38 -6.55
N PRO A 3 -10.11 15.45 -6.53
CA PRO A 3 -8.66 15.33 -6.31
C PRO A 3 -8.29 14.68 -4.98
N ASP A 4 -9.07 14.93 -3.92
CA ASP A 4 -8.77 14.44 -2.57
C ASP A 4 -9.46 13.11 -2.21
N LEU A 5 -10.01 12.41 -3.22
CA LEU A 5 -10.66 11.12 -2.99
C LEU A 5 -9.64 10.14 -2.41
N LYS A 6 -9.95 9.57 -1.24
CA LYS A 6 -9.12 8.50 -0.65
C LYS A 6 -9.36 7.20 -1.39
N VAL A 7 -8.28 6.59 -1.86
CA VAL A 7 -8.28 5.35 -2.64
C VAL A 7 -7.40 4.33 -1.94
N GLY A 8 -7.87 3.09 -1.87
CA GLY A 8 -7.09 1.97 -1.38
C GLY A 8 -7.50 0.67 -2.04
N ILE A 9 -6.76 -0.39 -1.73
CA ILE A 9 -6.98 -1.74 -2.25
C ILE A 9 -7.29 -2.71 -1.11
N CYS A 10 -8.12 -3.71 -1.39
CA CYS A 10 -8.39 -4.82 -0.48
C CYS A 10 -8.15 -6.17 -1.17
N GLY A 11 -8.04 -7.23 -0.36
CA GLY A 11 -7.86 -8.60 -0.83
C GLY A 11 -6.42 -9.09 -0.66
N GLU A 12 -6.11 -10.20 -1.32
CA GLU A 12 -4.80 -10.88 -1.22
C GLU A 12 -3.63 -9.95 -1.54
N HIS A 13 -3.76 -9.18 -2.62
CA HIS A 13 -2.77 -8.20 -3.09
C HIS A 13 -2.45 -7.11 -2.05
N GLY A 14 -3.38 -6.80 -1.14
CA GLY A 14 -3.12 -5.83 -0.07
C GLY A 14 -2.07 -6.29 0.95
N GLY A 15 -1.72 -7.59 0.94
CA GLY A 15 -0.69 -8.18 1.79
C GLY A 15 0.51 -8.76 1.04
N ASP A 16 0.53 -8.67 -0.30
CA ASP A 16 1.66 -9.06 -1.13
C ASP A 16 2.66 -7.88 -1.24
N PRO A 17 3.94 -8.04 -0.86
CA PRO A 17 4.90 -6.94 -0.84
C PRO A 17 5.08 -6.21 -2.19
N ALA A 18 5.12 -6.94 -3.30
CA ALA A 18 5.29 -6.35 -4.63
C ALA A 18 4.07 -5.50 -5.02
N SER A 19 2.87 -6.00 -4.70
CA SER A 19 1.61 -5.28 -4.87
C SER A 19 1.52 -4.04 -3.98
N VAL A 20 1.94 -4.09 -2.71
CA VAL A 20 1.97 -2.93 -1.80
C VAL A 20 2.91 -1.85 -2.33
N GLU A 21 4.08 -2.24 -2.84
CA GLU A 21 5.01 -1.31 -3.46
C GLU A 21 4.41 -0.64 -4.70
N PHE A 22 3.74 -1.41 -5.56
CA PHE A 22 3.00 -0.85 -6.71
C PHE A 22 1.92 0.15 -6.25
N CYS A 23 1.11 -0.22 -5.25
CA CYS A 23 0.05 0.64 -4.70
C CYS A 23 0.61 1.96 -4.16
N HIS A 24 1.76 1.91 -3.50
CA HIS A 24 2.48 3.09 -3.05
C HIS A 24 2.91 3.99 -4.21
N ARG A 25 3.54 3.43 -5.25
CA ARG A 25 4.02 4.19 -6.43
C ARG A 25 2.88 4.84 -7.22
N VAL A 26 1.73 4.20 -7.32
CA VAL A 26 0.55 4.78 -8.02
C VAL A 26 -0.25 5.75 -7.15
N GLY A 27 0.19 6.01 -5.92
CA GLY A 27 -0.37 7.05 -5.07
C GLY A 27 -1.59 6.64 -4.23
N MET A 28 -1.84 5.35 -4.02
CA MET A 28 -2.90 4.91 -3.13
C MET A 28 -2.64 5.37 -1.68
N ASN A 29 -3.73 5.56 -0.93
CA ASN A 29 -3.68 6.03 0.45
C ASN A 29 -3.55 4.89 1.47
N TYR A 30 -4.11 3.71 1.17
CA TYR A 30 -4.05 2.57 2.08
C TYR A 30 -4.15 1.22 1.36
N VAL A 31 -3.74 0.16 2.07
CA VAL A 31 -3.94 -1.24 1.70
C VAL A 31 -4.71 -1.95 2.82
N SER A 32 -5.51 -2.94 2.48
CA SER A 32 -6.28 -3.77 3.42
C SER A 32 -6.04 -5.25 3.12
N CYS A 33 -5.65 -6.00 4.14
CA CYS A 33 -5.31 -7.42 4.04
C CYS A 33 -5.77 -8.19 5.29
N SER A 34 -5.69 -9.53 5.22
CA SER A 34 -6.03 -10.39 6.36
C SER A 34 -5.16 -10.09 7.59
N PRO A 35 -5.65 -10.33 8.82
CA PRO A 35 -4.95 -9.94 10.05
C PRO A 35 -3.49 -10.42 10.12
N PHE A 36 -3.23 -11.66 9.67
CA PHE A 36 -1.90 -12.25 9.68
C PHE A 36 -0.93 -11.60 8.68
N ARG A 37 -1.43 -10.92 7.64
CA ARG A 37 -0.61 -10.21 6.65
C ARG A 37 -0.35 -8.74 7.02
N ILE A 38 -1.00 -8.20 8.05
CA ILE A 38 -0.80 -6.81 8.50
C ILE A 38 0.68 -6.50 8.76
N PRO A 39 1.48 -7.33 9.48
CA PRO A 39 2.89 -7.04 9.69
C PRO A 39 3.70 -6.97 8.38
N VAL A 40 3.40 -7.85 7.43
CA VAL A 40 4.04 -7.89 6.10
C VAL A 40 3.69 -6.63 5.31
N ALA A 41 2.41 -6.26 5.24
CA ALA A 41 1.96 -5.06 4.53
C ALA A 41 2.58 -3.78 5.12
N ARG A 42 2.71 -3.69 6.45
CA ARG A 42 3.36 -2.55 7.13
C ARG A 42 4.84 -2.44 6.78
N LEU A 43 5.58 -3.55 6.83
CA LEU A 43 6.99 -3.55 6.47
C LEU A 43 7.20 -3.24 4.98
N ALA A 44 6.38 -3.80 4.11
CA ALA A 44 6.43 -3.52 2.67
C ALA A 44 6.14 -2.04 2.38
N ALA A 45 5.14 -1.43 3.02
CA ALA A 45 4.84 -0.02 2.88
C ALA A 45 6.00 0.88 3.35
N ALA A 46 6.65 0.53 4.48
CA ALA A 46 7.82 1.26 4.97
C ALA A 46 8.99 1.15 3.98
N ARG A 47 9.27 -0.05 3.45
CA ARG A 47 10.30 -0.24 2.41
C ARG A 47 9.98 0.55 1.15
N ALA A 48 8.73 0.57 0.70
CA ALA A 48 8.30 1.33 -0.46
C ALA A 48 8.54 2.84 -0.27
N GLN A 49 8.31 3.39 0.92
CA GLN A 49 8.63 4.78 1.24
C GLN A 49 10.14 5.07 1.24
N LEU A 50 10.98 4.13 1.67
CA LEU A 50 12.44 4.29 1.61
C LEU A 50 12.96 4.22 0.16
N SER A 51 12.42 3.31 -0.66
CA SER A 51 12.82 3.14 -2.06
C SER A 51 12.26 4.20 -3.00
N THR A 52 11.04 4.67 -2.75
CA THR A 52 10.35 5.70 -3.54
C THR A 52 9.60 6.65 -2.61
N PRO A 53 10.27 7.66 -2.04
CA PRO A 53 9.64 8.57 -1.09
C PRO A 53 8.47 9.34 -1.72
N ARG A 54 7.32 9.33 -1.04
CA ARG A 54 6.23 10.26 -1.30
C ARG A 54 6.27 11.42 -0.30
N ALA A 55 5.88 12.60 -0.77
CA ALA A 55 5.72 13.81 0.02
C ALA A 55 4.51 13.73 0.96
#